data_AF-A0A1E8Q8D2-F1
#
_entry.id   AF-A0A1E8Q8D2-F1
#
_cell.length_a   1.000
_cell.length_b   1.000
_cell.length_c   1.000
_cell.angle_alpha   90.00
_cell.angle_beta   90.00
_cell.angle_gamma   90.00
#
_symmetry.space_group_name_H-M   'P 1'
#
loop_
_entity.id
_entity.type
_entity.pdbx_description
1 polymer ?
#
loop_
_entity_poly.entity_id
_entity_poly.type
_entity_poly.pdbx_seq_one_letter_code
_entity_poly.pdbx_strand_id
1 'polypeptide(L)'
;MPQEGSSMGQYYAPVIIDQRENPTVMWWFNAHVYGNGLKLMEHSYVGNGFVRAVETILRLDGALRLVWAGDYADEEPAGTNLWKQRLHGADEDFSRCVVVPSGVKPLYGGHEATLNRIVAASHVIDVPLASDEECRYVLNVDTRQYVDTTRAPLDAPASWDARIHPLPLLTCEGNNRGGGDYDSDAPIIGSWARSRVSVSGEVPAGFGELDFASALHAEQLV
;
A
#
# COMPACT_ATOMS: atom_id res chain seq x y z
N MET A 1 27.89 23.17 13.49
CA MET A 1 27.32 21.94 12.92
C MET A 1 25.92 21.83 13.48
N PRO A 2 24.84 21.93 12.68
CA PRO A 2 23.51 21.65 13.19
C PRO A 2 23.40 20.13 13.38
N GLN A 3 22.84 19.72 14.52
CA GLN A 3 22.45 18.35 14.78
C GLN A 3 21.28 18.00 13.84
N GLU A 4 21.47 17.02 12.96
CA GLU A 4 20.37 16.40 12.20
C GLU A 4 19.42 15.74 13.20
N GLY A 5 18.30 16.40 13.49
CA GLY A 5 17.20 15.77 14.19
C GLY A 5 16.64 14.66 13.32
N SER A 6 16.42 13.47 13.88
CA SER A 6 15.74 12.38 13.18
C SER A 6 14.43 12.93 12.60
N SER A 7 14.25 12.89 11.29
CA SER A 7 12.96 13.23 10.69
C SER A 7 11.88 12.35 11.33
N MET A 8 10.74 12.96 11.65
CA MET A 8 9.59 12.20 12.15
C MET A 8 9.17 11.16 11.11
N GLY A 9 8.62 10.04 11.59
CA GLY A 9 8.17 8.97 10.71
C GLY A 9 6.96 9.41 9.88
N GLN A 10 6.98 9.10 8.59
CA GLN A 10 5.82 9.27 7.73
C GLN A 10 4.93 8.03 7.81
N TYR A 11 3.63 8.24 7.82
CA TYR A 11 2.64 7.18 7.92
C TYR A 11 1.84 7.05 6.63
N TYR A 12 1.50 5.81 6.29
CA TYR A 12 0.84 5.47 5.04
C TYR A 12 -0.37 4.57 5.23
N ALA A 13 -1.41 4.82 4.44
CA ALA A 13 -2.59 3.95 4.36
C ALA A 13 -2.94 3.73 2.88
N PRO A 14 -3.20 2.49 2.46
CA PRO A 14 -3.85 2.22 1.20
C PRO A 14 -5.29 2.77 1.25
N VAL A 15 -5.62 3.61 0.28
CA VAL A 15 -6.95 4.20 0.10
C VAL A 15 -7.46 3.90 -1.31
N ILE A 16 -8.74 3.56 -1.39
CA ILE A 16 -9.46 3.43 -2.65
C ILE A 16 -10.17 4.75 -2.92
N ILE A 17 -9.94 5.31 -4.10
CA ILE A 17 -10.52 6.58 -4.54
C ILE A 17 -11.46 6.38 -5.73
N ASP A 18 -12.46 7.23 -5.87
CA ASP A 18 -13.46 7.16 -6.93
C ASP A 18 -12.91 7.58 -8.31
N GLN A 19 -12.05 8.60 -8.34
CA GLN A 19 -11.51 9.18 -9.56
C GLN A 19 -10.06 9.63 -9.39
N ARG A 20 -9.42 10.08 -10.47
CA ARG A 20 -7.99 10.46 -10.45
C ARG A 20 -7.78 11.89 -9.94
N GLU A 21 -8.55 12.82 -10.48
CA GLU A 21 -8.44 14.25 -10.19
C GLU A 21 -9.54 14.68 -9.22
N ASN A 22 -9.17 15.41 -8.16
CA ASN A 22 -10.09 15.76 -7.07
C ASN A 22 -10.83 14.51 -6.52
N PRO A 23 -10.10 13.46 -6.13
CA PRO A 23 -10.69 12.23 -5.60
C PRO A 23 -11.40 12.43 -4.26
N THR A 24 -12.36 11.54 -4.01
CA THR A 24 -12.87 11.24 -2.68
C THR A 24 -12.35 9.87 -2.23
N VAL A 25 -11.92 9.77 -0.97
CA VAL A 25 -11.60 8.47 -0.34
C VAL A 25 -12.89 7.70 -0.06
N MET A 26 -13.08 6.62 -0.80
CA MET A 26 -14.21 5.70 -0.67
C MET A 26 -13.96 4.70 0.46
N TRP A 27 -12.78 4.09 0.46
CA TRP A 27 -12.38 3.06 1.41
C TRP A 27 -10.92 3.22 1.80
N TRP A 28 -10.54 2.70 2.96
CA TRP A 28 -9.13 2.62 3.38
C TRP A 28 -8.88 1.32 4.15
N PHE A 29 -7.60 0.97 4.35
CA PHE A 29 -7.23 -0.20 5.16
C PHE A 29 -6.28 0.19 6.28
N ASN A 30 -6.49 -0.41 7.44
CA ASN A 30 -5.71 -0.13 8.65
C ASN A 30 -4.61 -1.19 8.87
N ALA A 31 -3.34 -0.83 8.76
CA ALA A 31 -2.23 -1.77 8.98
C ALA A 31 -2.24 -2.42 10.37
N HIS A 32 -2.69 -1.69 11.40
CA HIS A 32 -2.67 -2.16 12.79
C HIS A 32 -3.58 -3.37 13.02
N VAL A 33 -4.68 -3.53 12.28
CA VAL A 33 -5.56 -4.71 12.46
C VAL A 33 -4.94 -5.99 11.89
N TYR A 34 -3.88 -5.86 11.11
CA TYR A 34 -3.08 -6.96 10.55
C TYR A 34 -1.73 -7.09 11.24
N GLY A 35 -1.52 -6.41 12.38
CA GLY A 35 -0.28 -6.48 13.15
C GLY A 35 0.93 -5.85 12.46
N ASN A 36 0.71 -4.81 11.64
CA ASN A 36 1.77 -4.06 10.95
C ASN A 36 1.83 -2.61 11.44
N GLY A 37 3.02 -2.00 11.35
CA GLY A 37 3.19 -0.56 11.52
C GLY A 37 2.76 0.23 10.27
N LEU A 38 2.70 1.55 10.40
CA LEU A 38 2.16 2.47 9.40
C LEU A 38 3.21 3.03 8.44
N LYS A 39 4.51 2.87 8.71
CA LYS A 39 5.55 3.34 7.79
C LYS A 39 5.58 2.47 6.54
N LEU A 40 5.88 3.04 5.38
CA LEU A 40 5.80 2.35 4.09
C LEU A 40 6.57 1.02 4.11
N MET A 41 7.81 1.04 4.59
CA MET A 41 8.65 -0.16 4.60
C MET A 41 8.35 -1.15 5.73
N GLU A 42 7.47 -0.82 6.70
CA GLU A 42 7.07 -1.78 7.75
C GLU A 42 6.14 -2.89 7.22
N HIS A 43 5.57 -2.71 6.03
CA HIS A 43 4.67 -3.69 5.40
C HIS A 43 4.95 -3.97 3.91
N SER A 44 5.94 -3.31 3.30
CA SER A 44 6.23 -3.43 1.85
C SER A 44 7.06 -4.66 1.48
N TYR A 45 6.61 -5.85 1.87
CA TYR A 45 7.27 -7.13 1.52
C TYR A 45 6.29 -8.20 1.01
N VAL A 46 6.76 -9.04 0.09
CA VAL A 46 6.00 -10.17 -0.45
C VAL A 46 5.68 -11.16 0.67
N GLY A 47 4.42 -11.59 0.74
CA GLY A 47 3.91 -12.44 1.83
C GLY A 47 3.37 -11.67 3.04
N ASN A 48 3.38 -10.33 3.00
CA ASN A 48 2.77 -9.51 4.05
C ASN A 48 1.23 -9.66 4.08
N GLY A 49 0.66 -10.04 5.23
CA GLY A 49 -0.79 -10.25 5.39
C GLY A 49 -1.65 -8.98 5.25
N PHE A 50 -1.12 -7.80 5.59
CA PHE A 50 -1.81 -6.53 5.38
C PHE A 50 -1.89 -6.19 3.89
N VAL A 51 -0.77 -6.25 3.18
CA VAL A 51 -0.74 -6.04 1.73
C VAL A 51 -1.65 -7.06 1.04
N ARG A 52 -1.61 -8.32 1.49
CA ARG A 52 -2.47 -9.38 0.96
C ARG A 52 -3.96 -9.09 1.12
N ALA A 53 -4.37 -8.44 2.21
CA ALA A 53 -5.76 -8.05 2.38
C ALA A 53 -6.19 -7.02 1.32
N VAL A 54 -5.32 -6.05 1.00
CA VAL A 54 -5.55 -5.10 -0.09
C VAL A 54 -5.66 -5.83 -1.42
N GLU A 55 -4.69 -6.69 -1.73
CA GLU A 55 -4.66 -7.51 -2.95
C GLU A 55 -5.91 -8.38 -3.13
N THR A 56 -6.42 -8.96 -2.03
CA THR A 56 -7.64 -9.76 -2.04
C THR A 56 -8.84 -8.92 -2.51
N ILE A 57 -8.96 -7.67 -2.04
CA ILE A 57 -10.03 -6.77 -2.48
C ILE A 57 -9.83 -6.33 -3.94
N LEU A 58 -8.60 -5.99 -4.34
CA LEU A 58 -8.29 -5.66 -5.74
C LEU A 58 -8.65 -6.80 -6.70
N ARG A 59 -8.37 -8.04 -6.31
CA ARG A 59 -8.69 -9.26 -7.07
C ARG A 59 -10.19 -9.48 -7.20
N LEU A 60 -10.93 -9.31 -6.11
CA LEU A 60 -12.39 -9.54 -6.09
C LEU A 60 -13.16 -8.51 -6.91
N ASP A 61 -12.74 -7.24 -6.88
CA ASP A 61 -13.35 -6.17 -7.66
C ASP A 61 -12.94 -6.22 -9.13
N GLY A 62 -11.68 -6.57 -9.39
CA GLY A 62 -11.12 -6.72 -10.72
C GLY A 62 -10.21 -5.56 -11.14
N ALA A 63 -10.48 -4.32 -10.71
CA ALA A 63 -9.52 -3.21 -10.77
C ALA A 63 -10.02 -1.96 -10.01
N LEU A 64 -9.36 -1.61 -8.91
CA LEU A 64 -9.69 -0.41 -8.14
C LEU A 64 -8.61 0.66 -8.27
N ARG A 65 -9.00 1.92 -8.13
CA ARG A 65 -8.05 3.04 -8.11
C ARG A 65 -7.44 3.17 -6.71
N LEU A 66 -6.16 2.83 -6.60
CA LEU A 66 -5.44 2.74 -5.33
C LEU A 66 -4.42 3.88 -5.19
N VAL A 67 -4.29 4.38 -3.97
CA VAL A 67 -3.14 5.17 -3.53
C VAL A 67 -2.66 4.63 -2.18
N TRP A 68 -1.36 4.43 -2.03
CA TRP A 68 -0.72 4.28 -0.73
C TRP A 68 -0.45 5.70 -0.17
N ALA A 69 -1.46 6.30 0.45
CA ALA A 69 -1.45 7.72 0.78
C ALA A 69 -0.58 7.98 2.01
N GLY A 70 0.49 8.78 1.85
CA GLY A 70 1.34 9.25 2.92
C GLY A 70 0.79 10.49 3.62
N ASP A 71 1.01 10.63 4.92
CA ASP A 71 0.55 11.78 5.70
C ASP A 71 1.31 13.08 5.38
N TYR A 72 2.51 12.99 4.79
CA TYR A 72 3.27 14.13 4.25
C TYR A 72 3.12 14.32 2.73
N ALA A 73 2.21 13.58 2.08
CA ALA A 73 1.88 13.79 0.67
C ALA A 73 1.29 15.19 0.44
N ASP A 74 1.41 15.67 -0.80
CA ASP A 74 0.87 16.97 -1.21
C ASP A 74 -0.65 17.03 -0.99
N GLU A 75 -1.14 18.22 -0.65
CA GLU A 75 -2.56 18.43 -0.42
C GLU A 75 -3.33 18.46 -1.74
N GLU A 76 -4.53 17.89 -1.73
CA GLU A 76 -5.49 18.12 -2.81
C GLU A 76 -5.87 19.61 -2.85
N PRO A 77 -6.43 20.12 -3.96
CA PRO A 77 -6.90 21.50 -4.05
C PRO A 77 -7.87 21.93 -2.94
N ALA A 78 -8.55 20.98 -2.29
CA ALA A 78 -9.42 21.19 -1.15
C ALA A 78 -8.67 21.42 0.20
N GLY A 79 -7.33 21.40 0.21
CA GLY A 79 -6.50 21.71 1.38
C GLY A 79 -6.24 20.55 2.33
N THR A 80 -6.47 19.30 1.89
CA THR A 80 -6.07 18.10 2.64
C THR A 80 -5.57 17.02 1.68
N ASN A 81 -4.57 16.24 2.09
CA ASN A 81 -4.11 15.08 1.32
C ASN A 81 -5.01 13.86 1.56
N LEU A 82 -4.84 12.83 0.74
CA LEU A 82 -5.67 11.61 0.78
C LEU A 82 -5.57 10.85 2.10
N TRP A 83 -4.44 10.90 2.79
CA TRP A 83 -4.31 10.33 4.13
C TRP A 83 -5.26 11.00 5.11
N LYS A 84 -5.29 12.35 5.15
CA LYS A 84 -6.19 13.10 6.04
C LYS A 84 -7.66 12.89 5.71
N GLN A 85 -8.01 12.68 4.44
CA GLN A 85 -9.41 12.45 4.01
C GLN A 85 -10.03 11.14 4.54
N ARG A 86 -9.22 10.19 4.99
CA ARG A 86 -9.69 8.95 5.64
C ARG A 86 -10.20 9.19 7.07
N LEU A 87 -9.90 10.35 7.66
CA LEU A 87 -10.23 10.66 9.05
C LEU A 87 -11.65 11.24 9.15
N HIS A 88 -12.24 11.15 10.35
CA HIS A 88 -13.43 11.90 10.75
C HIS A 88 -13.05 12.87 11.87
N GLY A 89 -12.71 14.11 11.49
CA GLY A 89 -12.09 15.06 12.40
C GLY A 89 -10.64 14.68 12.70
N ALA A 90 -10.32 14.50 13.99
CA ALA A 90 -8.98 14.05 14.42
C ALA A 90 -8.86 12.52 14.56
N ASP A 91 -9.98 11.80 14.43
CA ASP A 91 -10.06 10.36 14.67
C ASP A 91 -10.14 9.55 13.37
N GLU A 92 -9.77 8.28 13.44
CA GLU A 92 -9.89 7.35 12.30
C GLU A 92 -11.37 7.04 12.00
N ASP A 93 -11.78 7.14 10.74
CA ASP A 93 -13.14 6.79 10.32
C ASP A 93 -13.22 5.30 9.96
N PHE A 94 -13.42 4.45 10.97
CA PHE A 94 -13.53 3.01 10.74
C PHE A 94 -14.75 2.61 9.90
N SER A 95 -15.78 3.46 9.76
CA SER A 95 -16.94 3.13 8.91
C SER A 95 -16.60 2.98 7.43
N ARG A 96 -15.47 3.58 6.99
CA ARG A 96 -14.87 3.44 5.65
C ARG A 96 -13.65 2.51 5.64
N CYS A 97 -13.34 1.85 6.75
CA CYS A 97 -12.24 0.88 6.80
C CYS A 97 -12.73 -0.47 6.25
N VAL A 98 -11.93 -1.10 5.38
CA VAL A 98 -12.19 -2.45 4.87
C VAL A 98 -11.32 -3.45 5.62
N VAL A 99 -11.96 -4.54 6.06
CA VAL A 99 -11.30 -5.61 6.81
C VAL A 99 -11.60 -6.97 6.19
N VAL A 100 -10.56 -7.75 5.94
CA VAL A 100 -10.64 -9.18 5.60
C VAL A 100 -10.26 -9.99 6.85
N PRO A 101 -11.22 -10.55 7.59
CA PRO A 101 -10.97 -11.13 8.93
C PRO A 101 -9.93 -12.25 8.94
N SER A 102 -9.80 -13.01 7.86
CA SER A 102 -8.83 -14.12 7.75
C SER A 102 -7.37 -13.65 7.86
N GLY A 103 -7.07 -12.38 7.59
CA GLY A 103 -5.74 -11.78 7.79
C GLY A 103 -5.54 -11.08 9.14
N VAL A 104 -6.59 -10.90 9.91
CA VAL A 104 -6.56 -10.10 11.14
C VAL A 104 -5.64 -10.73 12.18
N LYS A 105 -4.74 -9.91 12.74
CA LYS A 105 -3.77 -10.31 13.74
C LYS A 105 -3.56 -9.19 14.75
N PRO A 106 -3.61 -9.45 16.06
CA PRO A 106 -3.30 -8.42 17.04
C PRO A 106 -1.84 -7.97 16.89
N LEU A 107 -1.62 -6.66 16.86
CA LEU A 107 -0.28 -6.07 16.82
C LEU A 107 0.52 -6.39 18.10
N TYR A 108 -0.15 -6.31 19.25
CA TYR A 108 0.41 -6.67 20.54
C TYR A 108 -0.61 -7.53 21.32
N GLY A 109 -0.12 -8.49 22.10
CA GLY A 109 -0.99 -9.27 22.99
C GLY A 109 -1.72 -8.36 23.98
N GLY A 110 -3.02 -8.62 24.22
CA GLY A 110 -3.86 -7.80 25.09
C GLY A 110 -4.63 -6.68 24.38
N HIS A 111 -4.44 -6.50 23.06
CA HIS A 111 -5.18 -5.51 22.25
C HIS A 111 -6.39 -6.09 21.50
N GLU A 112 -6.78 -7.34 21.77
CA GLU A 112 -7.85 -8.05 21.08
C GLU A 112 -9.21 -7.33 21.23
N ALA A 113 -9.48 -6.75 22.40
CA ALA A 113 -10.72 -6.00 22.63
C ALA A 113 -10.80 -4.71 21.79
N THR A 114 -9.67 -4.06 21.52
CA THR A 114 -9.59 -2.90 20.62
C THR A 114 -9.73 -3.35 19.18
N LEU A 115 -9.03 -4.42 18.80
CA LEU A 115 -9.11 -5.03 17.48
C LEU A 115 -10.56 -5.39 17.13
N ASN A 116 -11.26 -6.09 18.03
CA ASN A 116 -12.66 -6.46 17.86
C ASN A 116 -13.58 -5.25 17.67
N ARG A 117 -13.31 -4.13 18.36
CA ARG A 117 -14.08 -2.88 18.19
C ARG A 117 -13.85 -2.27 16.82
N ILE A 118 -12.61 -2.24 16.34
CA ILE A 118 -12.28 -1.73 15.01
C ILE A 118 -12.95 -2.58 13.94
N VAL A 119 -12.82 -3.91 14.01
CA VAL A 119 -13.44 -4.84 13.07
C VAL A 119 -14.98 -4.69 13.07
N ALA A 120 -15.60 -4.55 14.24
CA ALA A 120 -17.05 -4.37 14.34
C ALA A 120 -17.56 -3.05 13.75
N ALA A 121 -16.70 -2.02 13.66
CA ALA A 121 -17.01 -0.73 13.06
C ALA A 121 -16.66 -0.66 11.55
N SER A 122 -16.03 -1.69 11.01
CA SER A 122 -15.48 -1.73 9.65
C SER A 122 -16.41 -2.43 8.66
N HIS A 123 -16.18 -2.17 7.37
CA HIS A 123 -16.75 -2.98 6.29
C HIS A 123 -16.01 -4.32 6.21
N VAL A 124 -16.67 -5.39 6.65
CA VAL A 124 -16.09 -6.74 6.71
C VAL A 124 -16.37 -7.51 5.41
N ILE A 125 -15.31 -8.01 4.78
CA ILE A 125 -15.38 -8.93 3.65
C ILE A 125 -14.90 -10.30 4.13
N ASP A 126 -15.84 -11.20 4.41
CA ASP A 126 -15.55 -12.53 4.97
C ASP A 126 -15.17 -13.53 3.88
N VAL A 127 -13.89 -13.50 3.51
CA VAL A 127 -13.26 -14.37 2.51
C VAL A 127 -11.88 -14.82 3.02
N PRO A 128 -11.35 -15.95 2.55
CA PRO A 128 -9.93 -16.26 2.74
C PRO A 128 -9.08 -15.18 2.04
N LEU A 129 -7.91 -14.89 2.61
CA LEU A 129 -6.87 -14.15 1.89
C LEU A 129 -6.50 -14.90 0.61
N ALA A 130 -6.29 -14.17 -0.48
CA ALA A 130 -5.79 -14.73 -1.72
C ALA A 130 -4.42 -15.40 -1.50
N SER A 131 -4.12 -16.44 -2.28
CA SER A 131 -2.82 -17.12 -2.18
C SER A 131 -1.71 -16.37 -2.94
N ASP A 132 -0.44 -16.66 -2.62
CA ASP A 132 0.70 -16.11 -3.37
C ASP A 132 0.61 -16.39 -4.88
N GLU A 133 0.11 -17.57 -5.25
CA GLU A 133 -0.12 -17.95 -6.65
C GLU A 133 -1.21 -17.08 -7.29
N GLU A 134 -2.25 -16.69 -6.56
CA GLU A 134 -3.35 -15.88 -7.07
C GLU A 134 -3.04 -14.39 -7.23
N CYS A 135 -2.01 -13.86 -6.56
CA CYS A 135 -1.58 -12.46 -6.68
C CYS A 135 -0.12 -12.31 -7.08
N ARG A 136 0.44 -13.30 -7.77
CA ARG A 136 1.82 -13.24 -8.25
C ARG A 136 2.10 -11.96 -9.05
N TYR A 137 1.17 -11.54 -9.90
CA TYR A 137 1.34 -10.39 -10.78
C TYR A 137 0.52 -9.21 -10.26
N VAL A 138 1.21 -8.08 -10.01
CA VAL A 138 0.55 -6.79 -9.76
C VAL A 138 0.33 -6.10 -11.10
N LEU A 139 -0.88 -5.64 -11.35
CA LEU A 139 -1.34 -5.15 -12.64
C LEU A 139 -1.67 -3.66 -12.56
N ASN A 140 -1.15 -2.87 -13.49
CA ASN A 140 -1.70 -1.56 -13.81
C ASN A 140 -2.60 -1.70 -15.04
N VAL A 141 -3.90 -1.58 -14.84
CA VAL A 141 -4.91 -1.78 -15.89
C VAL A 141 -5.00 -0.58 -16.82
N ASP A 142 -4.64 0.62 -16.34
CA ASP A 142 -4.62 1.84 -17.16
C ASP A 142 -3.50 1.81 -18.19
N THR A 143 -2.30 1.34 -17.80
CA THR A 143 -1.14 1.26 -18.69
C THR A 143 -0.94 -0.11 -19.34
N ARG A 144 -1.73 -1.11 -18.94
CA ARG A 144 -1.57 -2.52 -19.32
C ARG A 144 -0.16 -3.04 -19.02
N GLN A 145 0.36 -2.69 -17.85
CA GLN A 145 1.64 -3.17 -17.35
C GLN A 145 1.44 -4.15 -16.21
N TYR A 146 2.39 -5.07 -16.04
CA TYR A 146 2.43 -5.95 -14.87
C TYR A 146 3.82 -5.98 -14.24
N VAL A 147 3.87 -6.29 -12.95
CA VAL A 147 5.10 -6.65 -12.23
C VAL A 147 4.96 -8.06 -11.67
N ASP A 148 5.96 -8.90 -11.92
CA ASP A 148 6.08 -10.22 -11.28
C ASP A 148 6.75 -10.10 -9.90
N THR A 149 5.98 -10.33 -8.84
CA THR A 149 6.47 -10.26 -7.45
C THR A 149 7.60 -11.24 -7.15
N THR A 150 7.67 -12.37 -7.87
CA THR A 150 8.76 -13.36 -7.70
C THR A 150 10.11 -12.85 -8.23
N ARG A 151 10.09 -11.80 -9.05
CA ARG A 151 11.26 -11.14 -9.64
C ARG A 151 11.63 -9.83 -8.93
N ALA A 152 10.85 -9.39 -7.94
CA ALA A 152 11.16 -8.19 -7.16
C ALA A 152 12.47 -8.35 -6.36
N PRO A 153 13.24 -7.28 -6.14
CA PRO A 153 14.51 -7.34 -5.43
C PRO A 153 14.29 -7.69 -3.94
N LEU A 154 15.34 -8.23 -3.31
CA LEU A 154 15.38 -8.38 -1.85
C LEU A 154 15.55 -7.03 -1.19
N ASP A 155 14.95 -6.85 -0.01
CA ASP A 155 15.18 -5.68 0.83
C ASP A 155 16.57 -5.79 1.48
N ALA A 156 17.58 -5.16 0.88
CA ALA A 156 18.97 -5.24 1.34
C ALA A 156 19.45 -3.90 1.90
N PRO A 157 20.18 -3.86 3.03
CA PRO A 157 20.55 -4.98 3.89
C PRO A 157 19.56 -5.13 5.07
N ALA A 158 18.32 -5.57 4.82
CA ALA A 158 17.45 -5.95 5.92
C ALA A 158 17.84 -7.36 6.41
N SER A 159 17.65 -7.63 7.70
CA SER A 159 17.98 -8.90 8.37
C SER A 159 17.08 -10.08 7.95
N TRP A 160 16.27 -9.92 6.89
CA TRP A 160 15.23 -10.83 6.45
C TRP A 160 15.34 -11.02 4.93
N ASP A 161 15.31 -12.28 4.47
CA ASP A 161 15.32 -12.64 3.04
C ASP A 161 13.94 -12.39 2.38
N ALA A 162 13.34 -11.22 2.59
CA ALA A 162 12.05 -10.86 2.02
C ALA A 162 12.21 -10.01 0.75
N ARG A 163 11.39 -10.28 -0.26
CA ARG A 163 11.32 -9.45 -1.48
C ARG A 163 10.47 -8.22 -1.21
N ILE A 164 10.88 -7.09 -1.77
CA ILE A 164 10.11 -5.85 -1.72
C ILE A 164 8.80 -6.07 -2.49
N HIS A 165 7.68 -5.71 -1.86
CA HIS A 165 6.39 -5.75 -2.55
C HIS A 165 6.25 -4.54 -3.48
N PRO A 166 5.97 -4.71 -4.78
CA PRO A 166 5.87 -3.58 -5.71
C PRO A 166 4.63 -2.72 -5.46
N LEU A 167 3.49 -3.32 -5.09
CA LEU A 167 2.22 -2.61 -4.95
C LEU A 167 2.29 -1.34 -4.06
N PRO A 168 2.79 -1.38 -2.81
CA PRO A 168 2.91 -0.16 -2.00
C PRO A 168 3.81 0.91 -2.63
N LEU A 169 5.03 0.53 -3.07
CA LEU A 169 6.00 1.47 -3.64
C LEU A 169 5.51 2.09 -4.95
N LEU A 170 4.88 1.32 -5.82
CA LEU A 170 4.38 1.82 -7.10
C LEU A 170 3.18 2.75 -6.91
N THR A 171 2.39 2.58 -5.85
CA THR A 171 1.15 3.33 -5.64
C THR A 171 1.24 4.40 -4.56
N CYS A 172 2.40 4.62 -3.94
CA CYS A 172 2.54 5.58 -2.85
C CYS A 172 2.55 7.03 -3.30
N GLU A 173 2.07 7.91 -2.43
CA GLU A 173 2.28 9.35 -2.53
C GLU A 173 3.00 9.86 -1.28
N GLY A 174 4.04 10.68 -1.49
CA GLY A 174 4.80 11.31 -0.41
C GLY A 174 6.12 10.64 -0.04
N ASN A 175 6.65 9.68 -0.81
CA ASN A 175 7.96 9.07 -0.53
C ASN A 175 9.09 10.13 -0.39
N ASN A 176 10.13 9.81 0.39
CA ASN A 176 11.28 10.66 0.75
C ASN A 176 10.96 11.93 1.51
N ARG A 177 9.89 11.95 2.30
CA ARG A 177 9.52 13.11 3.12
C ARG A 177 9.57 12.81 4.62
N GLY A 178 9.68 11.54 5.04
CA GLY A 178 9.82 11.17 6.45
C GLY A 178 10.50 9.84 6.69
N GLY A 179 10.68 9.51 7.98
CA GLY A 179 11.34 8.27 8.38
C GLY A 179 10.48 7.03 8.09
N GLY A 180 11.06 6.00 7.48
CA GLY A 180 10.37 4.74 7.14
C GLY A 180 9.82 4.67 5.72
N ASP A 181 10.11 5.70 4.91
CA ASP A 181 9.99 5.70 3.46
C ASP A 181 10.99 4.72 2.82
N TYR A 182 10.82 4.44 1.53
CA TYR A 182 11.85 3.76 0.76
C TYR A 182 12.91 4.78 0.35
N ASP A 183 14.16 4.57 0.77
CA ASP A 183 15.29 5.50 0.60
C ASP A 183 15.83 5.49 -0.85
N SER A 184 15.06 6.06 -1.78
CA SER A 184 15.41 6.25 -3.20
C SER A 184 14.43 7.20 -3.87
N ASP A 185 14.90 8.07 -4.77
CA ASP A 185 14.10 8.97 -5.61
C ASP A 185 13.76 8.34 -6.98
N ALA A 186 13.90 7.01 -7.13
CA ALA A 186 13.68 6.32 -8.38
C ALA A 186 12.30 6.68 -8.97
N PRO A 187 12.20 7.16 -10.23
CA PRO A 187 10.95 7.68 -10.80
C PRO A 187 9.79 6.68 -10.86
N ILE A 188 10.08 5.40 -10.66
CA ILE A 188 9.06 4.34 -10.64
C ILE A 188 8.25 4.35 -9.33
N ILE A 189 8.81 4.90 -8.24
CA ILE A 189 8.13 5.01 -6.95
C ILE A 189 7.00 6.02 -7.09
N GLY A 190 5.78 5.60 -6.72
CA GLY A 190 4.55 6.38 -6.92
C GLY A 190 4.08 6.49 -8.38
N SER A 191 4.79 5.89 -9.35
CA SER A 191 4.44 6.03 -10.78
C SER A 191 3.06 5.46 -11.16
N TRP A 192 2.51 4.56 -10.34
CA TRP A 192 1.18 3.98 -10.48
C TRP A 192 0.16 4.55 -9.50
N ALA A 193 0.52 5.54 -8.67
CA ALA A 193 -0.43 6.21 -7.79
C ALA A 193 -1.65 6.71 -8.57
N ARG A 194 -2.85 6.46 -8.03
CA ARG A 194 -4.14 6.80 -8.64
C ARG A 194 -4.44 6.08 -9.97
N SER A 195 -3.69 5.04 -10.31
CA SER A 195 -4.04 4.13 -11.41
C SER A 195 -5.06 3.10 -10.95
N ARG A 196 -5.85 2.56 -11.89
CA ARG A 196 -6.61 1.34 -11.65
C ARG A 196 -5.66 0.16 -11.61
N VAL A 197 -5.56 -0.47 -10.44
CA VAL A 197 -4.67 -1.59 -10.19
C VAL A 197 -5.45 -2.84 -9.81
N SER A 198 -4.87 -3.99 -10.13
CA SER A 198 -5.40 -5.31 -9.80
C SER A 198 -4.26 -6.28 -9.53
N VAL A 199 -4.58 -7.52 -9.19
CA VAL A 199 -3.63 -8.62 -9.06
C VAL A 199 -4.15 -9.88 -9.70
N SER A 200 -3.25 -10.74 -10.17
CA SER A 200 -3.61 -11.99 -10.84
C SER A 200 -2.53 -13.05 -10.67
N GLY A 201 -2.92 -14.33 -10.77
CA GLY A 201 -1.99 -15.44 -10.85
C GLY A 201 -1.47 -15.73 -12.26
N GLU A 202 -2.10 -15.11 -13.26
CA GLU A 202 -1.71 -15.19 -14.66
C GLU A 202 -1.57 -13.79 -15.27
N VAL A 203 -0.66 -13.65 -16.24
CA VAL A 203 -0.50 -12.40 -16.98
C VAL A 203 -1.64 -12.26 -18.00
N PRO A 204 -2.49 -11.21 -17.91
CA PRO A 204 -3.55 -11.02 -18.88
C PRO A 204 -3.02 -10.70 -20.28
N ALA A 205 -3.78 -11.07 -21.32
CA ALA A 205 -3.38 -10.88 -22.70
C ALA A 205 -3.10 -9.39 -23.04
N GLY A 206 -1.96 -9.15 -23.67
CA GLY A 206 -1.53 -7.82 -24.10
C GLY A 206 -1.10 -6.90 -22.96
N PHE A 207 -0.75 -7.45 -21.80
CA PHE A 207 0.00 -6.73 -20.77
C PHE A 207 1.51 -6.86 -21.02
N GLY A 208 2.25 -5.76 -20.84
CA GLY A 208 3.71 -5.74 -20.91
C GLY A 208 4.35 -5.80 -19.53
N GLU A 209 5.50 -6.46 -19.42
CA GLU A 209 6.24 -6.49 -18.16
C GLU A 209 6.88 -5.13 -17.87
N LEU A 210 6.73 -4.67 -16.63
CA LEU A 210 7.57 -3.65 -16.01
C LEU A 210 8.63 -4.38 -15.17
N ASP A 211 9.90 -4.28 -15.58
CA ASP A 211 11.02 -4.79 -14.79
C ASP A 211 11.25 -3.89 -13.57
N PHE A 212 10.54 -4.21 -12.48
CA PHE A 212 10.54 -3.43 -11.25
C PHE A 212 11.92 -3.35 -10.59
N ALA A 213 12.71 -4.44 -10.62
CA ALA A 213 14.05 -4.46 -10.02
C ALA A 213 14.98 -3.48 -10.75
N SER A 214 14.99 -3.52 -12.09
CA SER A 214 15.78 -2.59 -12.89
C SER A 214 15.29 -1.15 -12.72
N ALA A 215 13.98 -0.93 -12.67
CA ALA A 215 13.39 0.40 -12.54
C ALA A 215 13.67 1.06 -11.17
N LEU A 216 13.73 0.29 -10.08
CA LEU A 216 14.10 0.78 -8.75
C LEU A 216 15.56 1.27 -8.69
N HIS A 217 16.45 0.77 -9.55
CA HIS A 217 17.87 1.14 -9.55
C HIS A 217 18.25 2.11 -10.67
N ALA A 218 17.28 2.70 -11.38
CA ALA A 218 17.51 3.55 -12.54
C ALA A 218 18.19 4.92 -12.23
N GLU A 219 18.57 5.17 -10.98
CA GLU A 219 19.19 6.44 -10.51
C GLU A 219 20.67 6.62 -10.89
N GLN A 220 21.28 5.76 -11.72
CA GLN A 220 22.70 5.86 -12.07
C GLN A 220 23.02 6.44 -13.46
N LEU A 221 22.02 6.94 -14.20
CA LEU A 221 22.21 7.42 -15.58
C LEU A 221 21.56 8.79 -15.85
N VAL A 222 21.83 9.81 -15.03
CA VAL A 222 21.73 11.22 -15.44
C VAL A 222 22.88 12.02 -14.82
#